data_AF-A0A1G5DSA6-F1
#
_entry.id   AF-A0A1G5DSA6-F1
#
_cell.length_a   1.000
_cell.length_b   1.000
_cell.length_c   1.000
_cell.angle_alpha   90.00
_cell.angle_beta   90.00
_cell.angle_gamma   90.00
#
_symmetry.space_group_name_H-M   'P 1'
#
loop_
_entity.id
_entity.type
_entity.pdbx_description
1 polymer ?
#
loop_
_entity_poly.entity_id
_entity_poly.type
_entity_poly.pdbx_seq_one_letter_code
_entity_poly.pdbx_strand_id
1 'polypeptide(L)' 'MRGFEAEIAEYVGNYTRRRGYPPTVEDLIATFGLITVFCAMFYILNLYRIGMIRNSLFFGTNDLLLIPVKTK' A
#
# COMPACT_ATOMS: atom_id res chain seq x y z
N MET A 1 9.94 15.25 -1.08
CA MET A 1 9.06 14.08 -0.83
C MET A 1 7.93 13.88 -1.85
N ARG A 2 7.45 14.90 -2.61
CA ARG A 2 6.36 14.72 -3.59
C ARG A 2 6.65 13.75 -4.76
N GLY A 3 7.91 13.51 -5.10
CA GLY A 3 8.28 12.59 -6.19
C GLY A 3 7.93 11.13 -5.89
N PHE A 4 8.24 10.66 -4.68
CA PHE A 4 8.00 9.25 -4.29
C PHE A 4 6.52 8.89 -4.23
N GLU A 5 5.65 9.80 -3.77
CA GLU A 5 4.21 9.55 -3.75
C GLU A 5 3.66 9.42 -5.17
N ALA A 6 4.13 10.26 -6.11
CA ALA A 6 3.75 10.17 -7.51
C ALA A 6 4.22 8.86 -8.16
N GLU A 7 5.44 8.42 -7.89
CA GLU A 7 5.97 7.13 -8.36
C GLU A 7 5.19 5.94 -7.82
N ILE A 8 4.84 5.96 -6.53
CA ILE A 8 4.00 4.93 -5.91
C ILE A 8 2.60 4.94 -6.54
N ALA A 9 1.99 6.11 -6.73
CA ALA A 9 0.67 6.25 -7.35
C ALA A 9 0.67 5.69 -8.78
N GLU A 10 1.68 6.04 -9.56
CA GLU A 10 1.84 5.58 -10.93
C GLU A 10 2.04 4.06 -10.97
N TYR A 11 2.90 3.52 -10.12
CA TYR A 11 3.10 2.08 -10.01
C TYR A 11 1.80 1.36 -9.67
N VAL A 12 1.09 1.81 -8.62
CA VAL A 12 -0.17 1.22 -8.17
C VAL A 12 -1.23 1.25 -9.29
N GLY A 13 -1.36 2.38 -9.99
CA GLY A 13 -2.29 2.52 -11.11
C GLY A 13 -1.92 1.64 -12.31
N ASN A 14 -0.63 1.55 -12.65
CA ASN A 14 -0.13 0.68 -13.72
C ASN A 14 -0.31 -0.81 -13.37
N TYR A 15 0.02 -1.19 -12.14
CA TYR A 15 -0.12 -2.56 -11.65
C TYR A 15 -1.58 -3.00 -11.73
N THR A 16 -2.50 -2.17 -11.21
CA THR A 16 -3.94 -2.46 -11.22
C THR A 16 -4.48 -2.59 -12.63
N ARG A 17 -4.09 -1.70 -13.56
CA ARG A 17 -4.48 -1.80 -14.98
C ARG A 17 -3.99 -3.08 -15.66
N ARG A 18 -2.77 -3.53 -15.34
CA ARG A 18 -2.16 -4.71 -15.96
C ARG A 18 -2.65 -6.02 -15.36
N ARG A 19 -2.92 -6.07 -14.05
CA ARG A 19 -3.23 -7.29 -13.30
C ARG A 19 -4.72 -7.45 -13.01
N GLY A 20 -5.51 -6.37 -13.09
CA GLY A 20 -6.91 -6.36 -12.71
C GLY A 20 -7.16 -6.31 -11.20
N TYR A 21 -6.12 -6.22 -10.38
CA TYR A 21 -6.21 -6.07 -8.93
C TYR A 21 -5.08 -5.16 -8.39
N PRO A 22 -5.30 -4.46 -7.26
CA PRO A 22 -4.28 -3.59 -6.69
C PRO A 22 -3.09 -4.36 -6.09
N PRO A 23 -1.87 -3.80 -6.08
CA PRO A 23 -0.68 -4.46 -5.52
C PRO A 23 -0.77 -4.61 -4.00
N THR A 24 0.02 -5.52 -3.43
CA THR A 24 0.18 -5.63 -1.98
C THR A 24 1.30 -4.74 -1.44
N VAL A 25 1.43 -4.65 -0.12
CA VAL A 25 2.56 -3.97 0.51
C VAL A 25 3.89 -4.68 0.19
N GLU A 26 3.94 -6.01 0.06
CA GLU A 26 5.17 -6.70 -0.35
C GLU A 26 5.54 -6.38 -1.80
N ASP A 27 4.56 -6.24 -2.70
CA ASP A 27 4.83 -5.78 -4.08
C ASP A 27 5.51 -4.40 -4.08
N LEU A 28 5.08 -3.51 -3.16
CA LEU A 28 5.70 -2.20 -2.99
C LEU A 28 7.09 -2.29 -2.39
N ILE A 29 7.30 -3.14 -1.38
CA ILE A 29 8.62 -3.36 -0.77
C ILE A 29 9.59 -3.96 -1.79
N ALA A 30 9.14 -4.93 -2.60
CA ALA A 30 9.95 -5.55 -3.64
C ALA A 30 10.35 -4.56 -4.75
N THR A 31 9.51 -3.55 -5.02
CA THR A 31 9.74 -2.57 -6.08
C THR A 31 10.54 -1.36 -5.60
N PHE A 32 10.19 -0.79 -4.45
CA PHE A 32 10.71 0.49 -3.96
C PHE A 32 11.69 0.34 -2.79
N GLY A 33 11.79 -0.85 -2.21
CA GLY A 33 12.57 -1.12 -1.00
C GLY A 33 11.84 -0.76 0.29
N LEU A 34 12.25 -1.44 1.37
CA LEU A 34 11.62 -1.34 2.69
C LEU A 34 11.66 0.10 3.24
N ILE A 35 12.81 0.77 3.16
CA ILE A 35 13.00 2.12 3.71
C ILE A 35 12.07 3.12 3.03
N THR A 36 11.99 3.09 1.70
CA THR A 36 11.12 3.99 0.91
C THR A 36 9.65 3.80 1.28
N VAL A 37 9.21 2.54 1.39
CA VAL A 37 7.85 2.20 1.82
C VAL A 37 7.54 2.72 3.22
N PHE A 38 8.47 2.57 4.17
CA PHE A 38 8.31 3.13 5.52
C PHE A 38 8.29 4.66 5.53
N CYS A 39 9.15 5.32 4.74
CA CYS A 39 9.15 6.78 4.61
C CYS A 39 7.85 7.31 4.01
N ALA A 40 7.21 6.55 3.11
CA ALA A 40 5.93 6.88 2.48
C ALA A 40 4.73 6.21 3.18
N MET A 41 4.88 5.70 4.41
CA MET A 41 3.88 4.84 5.04
C MET A 41 2.52 5.53 5.21
N PHE A 42 2.48 6.82 5.53
CA PHE A 42 1.23 7.57 5.59
C PHE A 42 0.48 7.60 4.25
N TYR A 43 1.22 7.78 3.15
CA TYR A 43 0.64 7.77 1.80
C TYR A 43 0.12 6.38 1.42
N ILE A 44 0.90 5.35 1.72
CA ILE A 44 0.53 3.95 1.50
C ILE A 44 -0.72 3.56 2.30
N LEU A 45 -0.83 4.00 3.55
CA LEU A 45 -2.04 3.79 4.36
C LEU A 45 -3.27 4.50 3.77
N ASN A 46 -3.11 5.68 3.18
CA ASN A 46 -4.21 6.36 2.50
C ASN A 46 -4.65 5.59 1.24
N LEU A 47 -3.70 5.11 0.43
CA LEU A 47 -4.00 4.27 -0.72
C LEU A 47 -4.67 2.95 -0.32
N TYR A 48 -4.26 2.35 0.80
CA TYR A 48 -4.90 1.19 1.39
C TYR A 48 -6.37 1.48 1.78
N ARG A 49 -6.62 2.61 2.46
CA ARG A 49 -7.98 3.01 2.88
C ARG A 49 -8.96 3.17 1.72
N ILE A 50 -8.48 3.58 0.55
CA ILE A 50 -9.32 3.72 -0.66
C ILE A 50 -9.31 2.46 -1.55
N GLY A 51 -8.71 1.36 -1.09
CA GLY A 51 -8.69 0.07 -1.80
C GLY A 51 -7.71 0.01 -2.97
N MET A 52 -6.77 0.96 -3.07
CA MET A 52 -5.73 0.97 -4.11
C MET A 52 -4.49 0.16 -3.73
N ILE A 53 -4.40 -0.33 -2.49
CA ILE A 53 -3.39 -1.29 -2.06
C ILE A 53 -4.11 -2.42 -1.34
N ARG A 54 -3.74 -3.65 -1.64
CA ARG A 54 -4.24 -4.84 -0.95
C ARG A 54 -3.38 -5.15 0.25
N ASN A 55 -4.00 -5.76 1.24
CA ASN A 55 -3.24 -6.25 2.37
C ASN A 55 -2.37 -7.45 1.94
N SER A 56 -1.12 -7.40 2.35
CA SER A 56 -0.14 -8.47 2.31
C SER A 56 -0.63 -9.72 3.04
N LEU A 57 -0.13 -10.91 2.68
CA LEU A 57 -0.34 -12.16 3.42
C LEU A 57 0.08 -12.09 4.90
N PHE A 58 0.79 -11.03 5.31
CA PHE A 58 1.07 -10.66 6.72
C PHE A 58 -0.13 -10.15 7.54
N PHE A 59 -1.31 -10.00 6.93
CA PHE A 59 -2.56 -9.68 7.65
C PHE A 59 -3.68 -10.68 7.34
N GLY A 60 -3.28 -11.93 7.09
CA GLY A 60 -4.14 -13.09 6.94
C GLY A 60 -3.91 -14.10 8.06
N THR A 61 -3.84 -13.67 9.31
CA THR A 61 -3.99 -14.56 10.47
C THR A 61 -4.95 -13.89 11.43
N ASN A 62 -6.13 -14.52 11.55
CA ASN A 62 -7.23 -14.48 12.53
C ASN A 62 -7.20 -13.61 13.81
N ASP A 63 -6.28 -12.66 14.02
CA ASP A 63 -6.26 -11.76 15.18
C ASP A 63 -5.79 -10.32 14.85
N LEU A 64 -5.42 -10.02 13.60
CA LEU A 64 -5.03 -8.66 13.18
C LEU A 64 -6.06 -8.06 12.21
N LEU A 65 -7.26 -7.84 12.75
CA LEU A 65 -8.10 -6.74 12.29
C LEU A 65 -7.23 -5.49 12.24
N LEU A 66 -7.31 -4.70 11.16
CA LEU A 66 -6.84 -3.32 11.23
C LEU A 66 -7.43 -2.73 12.50
N ILE A 67 -6.57 -2.26 13.40
CA ILE A 67 -7.03 -1.44 14.52
C ILE A 67 -7.90 -0.36 13.87
N PRO A 68 -9.22 -0.36 14.11
CA PRO A 68 -10.07 0.64 13.51
C PRO A 68 -9.60 1.96 14.11
N VAL A 69 -8.90 2.77 13.33
CA VAL A 69 -8.59 4.14 13.74
C VAL A 69 -9.92 4.86 13.74
N LYS A 70 -10.57 4.90 14.91
CA LYS A 70 -11.74 5.73 15.13
C LYS A 70 -11.32 7.17 14.89
N THR A 71 -11.64 7.69 13.70
CA THR A 71 -11.70 9.13 13.46
C THR A 71 -12.85 9.67 14.30
N LYS A 72 -12.53 10.60 15.21
CA LYS A 72 -13.50 11.42 15.94
C LYS A 72 -14.29 12.30 14.97
#